data_AF-A0AAD7P199-F1
#
_entry.id   AF-A0AAD7P199-F1
#
_cell.length_a   1.000
_cell.length_b   1.000
_cell.length_c   1.000
_cell.angle_alpha   90.00
_cell.angle_beta   90.00
_cell.angle_gamma   90.00
#
_symmetry.space_group_name_H-M   'P 1'
#
loop_
_entity.id
_entity.type
_entity.pdbx_description
1 polymer ?
#
loop_
_entity_poly.entity_id
_entity_poly.type
_entity_poly.pdbx_seq_one_letter_code
_entity_poly.pdbx_strand_id
1 'polypeptide(L)'
;MQTSLDLLADAAAHRTSPHTYNDPHDLSHSPSLSPSCSPSPECQPRPLKRPNPGVTVRGAHQLRPRKKAHTSRKGSRLCVKPKAEFKVRRKELMERACRIQSLENSPVNEQQLFVLRTVYDEITMYPTEPWLVLMAIVLHRSLRQVKNWFSNQRQKNGAGDVVCTQTDLGERLRLRTSAIELCDRWSDSFFEEIIMVVNYRTKRRLQWERAQAMNKFTTTHF
;
A
#
# COMPACT_ATOMS: atom_id res chain seq x y z
N MET A 1 25.45 -33.91 -15.89
CA MET A 1 24.65 -33.02 -15.02
C MET A 1 25.60 -32.00 -14.44
N GLN A 2 25.59 -30.78 -15.00
CA GLN A 2 26.52 -29.70 -14.69
C GLN A 2 25.69 -28.41 -14.59
N THR A 3 25.97 -27.64 -13.55
CA THR A 3 25.27 -26.43 -13.09
C THR A 3 25.45 -25.25 -14.05
N SER A 4 24.35 -24.60 -14.43
CA SER A 4 24.33 -23.34 -15.19
C SER A 4 23.66 -22.27 -14.33
N LEU A 5 24.45 -21.52 -13.57
CA LEU A 5 24.02 -20.39 -12.75
C LEU A 5 25.15 -19.34 -12.72
N ASP A 6 25.40 -18.72 -13.86
CA ASP A 6 26.21 -17.51 -13.99
C ASP A 6 25.70 -16.73 -15.19
N LEU A 7 24.84 -15.73 -14.96
CA LEU A 7 24.48 -14.68 -15.92
C LEU A 7 23.55 -13.65 -15.26
N LEU A 8 24.13 -12.68 -14.54
CA LEU A 8 23.65 -11.30 -14.42
C LEU A 8 24.55 -10.50 -13.47
N ALA A 9 25.76 -10.22 -13.94
CA ALA A 9 26.64 -9.20 -13.40
C ALA A 9 27.30 -8.50 -14.60
N ASP A 10 26.63 -7.52 -15.20
CA ASP A 10 27.26 -6.43 -15.95
C ASP A 10 26.22 -5.43 -16.45
N ALA A 11 26.11 -4.28 -15.78
CA ALA A 11 25.61 -3.02 -16.34
C ALA A 11 25.83 -1.87 -15.36
N ALA A 12 27.09 -1.54 -15.07
CA ALA A 12 27.45 -0.31 -14.38
C ALA A 12 28.66 0.33 -15.08
N ALA A 13 28.43 1.12 -16.13
CA ALA A 13 29.39 2.11 -16.56
C ALA A 13 28.76 3.23 -17.40
N HIS A 14 29.10 4.47 -17.02
CA HIS A 14 29.02 5.71 -17.79
C HIS A 14 27.68 6.48 -17.81
N ARG A 15 27.60 7.51 -16.94
CA ARG A 15 27.58 8.92 -17.38
C ARG A 15 27.84 9.86 -16.21
N THR A 16 29.08 10.34 -16.17
CA THR A 16 29.48 11.61 -15.57
C THR A 16 28.88 12.78 -16.33
N SER A 17 28.33 13.78 -15.63
CA SER A 17 28.59 15.18 -15.99
C SER A 17 28.31 16.11 -14.79
N PRO A 18 29.19 17.10 -14.53
CA PRO A 18 29.06 18.05 -13.44
C PRO A 18 28.27 19.29 -13.88
N HIS A 19 27.48 19.91 -13.00
CA HIS A 19 27.08 21.29 -13.22
C HIS A 19 26.99 22.09 -11.91
N THR A 20 28.01 22.93 -11.77
CA THR A 20 28.09 24.27 -11.15
C THR A 20 27.00 24.73 -10.18
N TYR A 21 27.50 25.06 -8.99
CA TYR A 21 27.07 26.13 -8.10
C TYR A 21 26.61 27.39 -8.85
N ASN A 22 25.50 27.98 -8.41
CA ASN A 22 25.32 29.42 -8.31
C ASN A 22 24.51 29.71 -7.03
N ASP A 23 25.17 30.46 -6.15
CA ASP A 23 24.65 31.14 -4.97
C ASP A 23 24.17 32.56 -5.39
N PRO A 24 23.91 33.51 -4.47
CA PRO A 24 22.70 33.76 -3.69
C PRO A 24 21.87 34.95 -4.25
N HIS A 25 20.59 35.04 -3.90
CA HIS A 25 19.91 36.34 -3.80
C HIS A 25 19.13 36.44 -2.49
N ASP A 26 19.74 37.21 -1.61
CA ASP A 26 19.16 38.11 -0.62
C ASP A 26 17.90 38.81 -1.14
N LEU A 27 16.89 38.97 -0.28
CA LEU A 27 16.00 40.14 -0.21
C LEU A 27 15.04 39.98 0.98
N SER A 28 15.48 40.59 2.07
CA SER A 28 14.68 41.22 3.12
C SER A 28 13.36 41.84 2.61
N HIS A 29 12.23 41.54 3.25
CA HIS A 29 11.17 42.53 3.55
C HIS A 29 10.37 42.10 4.79
N SER A 30 10.36 42.97 5.79
CA SER A 30 9.48 42.96 6.97
C SER A 30 8.24 43.85 6.72
N PRO A 31 7.45 44.23 7.74
CA PRO A 31 6.10 43.75 8.01
C PRO A 31 4.99 44.79 7.69
N SER A 32 3.73 44.38 7.62
CA SER A 32 2.60 45.33 7.75
C SER A 32 1.40 44.75 8.48
N LEU A 33 0.89 45.59 9.37
CA LEU A 33 -0.19 45.43 10.32
C LEU A 33 -1.58 45.33 9.65
N SER A 34 -2.46 44.49 10.24
CA SER A 34 -3.91 44.67 10.54
C SER A 34 -4.88 45.17 9.44
N PRO A 35 -6.16 44.72 9.35
CA PRO A 35 -7.07 44.62 10.51
C PRO A 35 -8.16 43.51 10.51
N SER A 36 -8.63 43.26 11.74
CA SER A 36 -10.03 42.99 12.16
C SER A 36 -11.11 42.84 11.08
N CYS A 37 -11.77 41.68 11.07
CA CYS A 37 -13.23 41.61 10.90
C CYS A 37 -13.79 40.42 11.70
N SER A 38 -14.55 40.77 12.74
CA SER A 38 -15.39 39.90 13.58
C SER A 38 -16.57 39.26 12.80
N PRO A 39 -17.28 38.30 13.41
CA PRO A 39 -17.96 37.20 12.72
C PRO A 39 -19.38 37.55 12.29
N SER A 40 -19.87 36.89 11.23
CA SER A 40 -21.29 36.89 10.87
C SER A 40 -21.88 35.48 11.03
N PRO A 41 -23.08 35.35 11.63
CA PRO A 41 -23.68 34.08 12.02
C PRO A 41 -24.55 33.48 10.90
N GLU A 42 -24.92 32.21 11.11
CA GLU A 42 -26.15 31.58 10.60
C GLU A 42 -26.32 31.44 9.08
N CYS A 43 -25.98 30.24 8.59
CA CYS A 43 -26.80 29.58 7.56
C CYS A 43 -27.13 28.16 8.00
N GLN A 44 -28.25 28.05 8.72
CA GLN A 44 -28.94 26.80 8.98
C GLN A 44 -29.45 26.14 7.67
N PRO A 45 -29.74 24.82 7.71
CA PRO A 45 -29.81 23.97 6.53
C PRO A 45 -31.19 23.97 5.87
N ARG A 46 -31.23 23.86 4.53
CA ARG A 46 -32.47 23.62 3.77
C ARG A 46 -32.72 22.12 3.58
N PRO A 47 -33.86 21.57 4.07
CA PRO A 47 -34.36 20.26 3.68
C PRO A 47 -35.37 20.41 2.53
N LEU A 48 -35.14 19.74 1.40
CA LEU A 48 -36.17 19.57 0.36
C LEU A 48 -36.70 18.15 0.38
N LYS A 49 -37.80 17.97 1.13
CA LYS A 49 -38.76 16.88 0.98
C LYS A 49 -39.47 17.04 -0.37
N ARG A 50 -39.55 15.98 -1.17
CA ARG A 50 -40.62 15.77 -2.15
C ARG A 50 -41.18 14.35 -1.98
N PRO A 51 -42.45 14.20 -1.57
CA PRO A 51 -43.21 12.98 -1.80
C PRO A 51 -43.89 13.05 -3.18
N ASN A 52 -43.88 11.95 -3.93
CA ASN A 52 -44.75 11.77 -5.09
C ASN A 52 -45.57 10.48 -4.89
N PRO A 53 -46.91 10.56 -4.79
CA PRO A 53 -47.79 9.41 -4.81
C PRO A 53 -48.35 9.16 -6.22
N GLY A 54 -48.52 7.87 -6.54
CA GLY A 54 -49.66 7.38 -7.31
C GLY A 54 -49.53 7.33 -8.83
N VAL A 55 -49.27 6.13 -9.36
CA VAL A 55 -50.05 5.60 -10.49
C VAL A 55 -50.32 4.12 -10.24
N THR A 56 -51.60 3.84 -10.02
CA THR A 56 -52.20 2.50 -9.98
C THR A 56 -52.57 2.10 -11.40
N VAL A 57 -52.05 1.00 -11.92
CA VAL A 57 -52.70 0.26 -13.02
C VAL A 57 -52.76 -1.22 -12.65
N ARG A 58 -53.99 -1.71 -12.58
CA ARG A 58 -54.39 -3.10 -12.40
C ARG A 58 -54.19 -3.89 -13.70
N GLY A 59 -53.78 -5.15 -13.55
CA GLY A 59 -53.92 -6.22 -14.54
C GLY A 59 -53.47 -7.53 -13.88
N ALA A 60 -54.36 -8.27 -13.22
CA ALA A 60 -55.22 -9.31 -13.80
C ALA A 60 -54.46 -10.57 -14.25
N HIS A 61 -54.44 -11.55 -13.34
CA HIS A 61 -54.53 -13.01 -13.52
C HIS A 61 -53.60 -13.71 -14.54
N GLN A 62 -52.59 -14.43 -14.03
CA GLN A 62 -52.33 -15.81 -14.49
C GLN A 62 -51.92 -16.72 -13.32
N LEU A 63 -52.64 -17.83 -13.22
CA LEU A 63 -52.46 -18.91 -12.27
C LEU A 63 -51.48 -19.95 -12.83
N ARG A 64 -50.39 -20.21 -12.07
CA ARG A 64 -49.64 -21.48 -11.93
C ARG A 64 -48.87 -22.02 -13.16
N PRO A 65 -47.62 -22.51 -12.99
CA PRO A 65 -47.41 -23.82 -12.35
C PRO A 65 -46.34 -23.87 -11.26
N ARG A 66 -46.65 -24.63 -10.20
CA ARG A 66 -45.68 -25.24 -9.27
C ARG A 66 -44.72 -26.17 -10.01
N LYS A 67 -43.48 -26.27 -9.50
CA LYS A 67 -42.38 -27.24 -9.74
C LYS A 67 -41.16 -26.51 -10.34
N LYS A 68 -39.95 -26.57 -9.79
CA LYS A 68 -39.33 -27.52 -8.87
C LYS A 68 -38.44 -26.75 -7.89
N ALA A 69 -38.54 -27.11 -6.62
CA ALA A 69 -37.50 -26.80 -5.65
C ALA A 69 -36.19 -27.35 -6.21
N HIS A 70 -35.24 -26.47 -6.53
CA HIS A 70 -33.88 -26.89 -6.74
C HIS A 70 -33.39 -27.44 -5.41
N THR A 71 -33.33 -28.76 -5.39
CA THR A 71 -32.60 -29.59 -4.44
C THR A 71 -31.34 -28.86 -4.01
N SER A 72 -31.36 -28.46 -2.74
CA SER A 72 -30.20 -28.18 -1.91
C SER A 72 -29.00 -29.01 -2.40
N ARG A 73 -28.03 -28.34 -3.04
CA ARG A 73 -26.66 -28.87 -3.09
C ARG A 73 -26.15 -28.85 -1.65
N LYS A 74 -26.52 -29.88 -0.88
CA LYS A 74 -25.73 -30.42 0.22
C LYS A 74 -24.42 -30.89 -0.41
N GLY A 75 -23.46 -29.98 -0.53
CA GLY A 75 -22.15 -30.28 -1.08
C GLY A 75 -21.13 -29.30 -0.54
N SER A 76 -20.23 -29.82 0.29
CA SER A 76 -19.07 -29.14 0.90
C SER A 76 -19.33 -28.27 2.14
N ARG A 77 -19.68 -28.93 3.25
CA ARG A 77 -19.49 -28.39 4.63
C ARG A 77 -18.02 -28.47 5.11
N LEU A 78 -17.07 -28.80 4.22
CA LEU A 78 -15.67 -29.01 4.59
C LEU A 78 -14.76 -27.79 4.37
N CYS A 79 -15.26 -26.70 3.76
CA CYS A 79 -14.44 -25.52 3.44
C CYS A 79 -14.96 -24.21 4.08
N VAL A 80 -15.47 -24.27 5.31
CA VAL A 80 -15.85 -23.06 6.08
C VAL A 80 -14.79 -22.68 7.13
N LYS A 81 -14.06 -23.68 7.65
CA LYS A 81 -13.03 -23.49 8.67
C LYS A 81 -11.88 -22.54 8.26
N PRO A 82 -11.26 -22.66 7.06
CA PRO A 82 -10.09 -21.83 6.76
C PRO A 82 -10.42 -20.33 6.72
N LYS A 83 -11.60 -19.95 6.23
CA LYS A 83 -11.99 -18.52 6.13
C LYS A 83 -12.15 -17.84 7.50
N ALA A 84 -12.52 -18.57 8.55
CA ALA A 84 -12.66 -18.01 9.89
C ALA A 84 -11.29 -17.74 10.52
N GLU A 85 -10.35 -18.67 10.37
CA GLU A 85 -8.98 -18.57 10.89
C GLU A 85 -8.24 -17.36 10.30
N PHE A 86 -8.37 -17.11 8.99
CA PHE A 86 -7.77 -15.92 8.35
C PHE A 86 -8.31 -14.61 8.92
N LYS A 87 -9.60 -14.53 9.23
CA LYS A 87 -10.20 -13.32 9.81
C LYS A 87 -9.68 -13.06 11.22
N VAL A 88 -9.52 -14.11 12.01
CA VAL A 88 -8.93 -14.01 13.36
C VAL A 88 -7.49 -13.51 13.26
N ARG A 89 -6.66 -14.16 12.42
CA ARG A 89 -5.27 -13.74 12.21
C ARG A 89 -5.16 -12.29 11.74
N ARG A 90 -5.99 -11.85 10.78
CA ARG A 90 -6.00 -10.45 10.32
C ARG A 90 -6.39 -9.47 11.42
N LYS A 91 -7.32 -9.85 12.30
CA LYS A 91 -7.71 -9.02 13.45
C LYS A 91 -6.57 -8.87 14.44
N GLU A 92 -5.86 -9.96 14.75
CA GLU A 92 -4.68 -9.95 15.63
C GLU A 92 -3.54 -9.09 15.04
N LEU A 93 -3.27 -9.25 13.75
CA LEU A 93 -2.29 -8.43 13.04
C LEU A 93 -2.68 -6.95 13.05
N MET A 94 -3.95 -6.64 12.81
CA MET A 94 -4.47 -5.27 12.88
C MET A 94 -4.26 -4.68 14.27
N GLU A 95 -4.62 -5.42 15.33
CA GLU A 95 -4.41 -4.98 16.71
C GLU A 95 -2.93 -4.74 17.00
N ARG A 96 -2.05 -5.63 16.55
CA ARG A 96 -0.60 -5.48 16.68
C ARG A 96 -0.09 -4.23 15.97
N ALA A 97 -0.57 -3.95 14.76
CA ALA A 97 -0.19 -2.74 14.01
C ALA A 97 -0.69 -1.45 14.68
N CYS A 98 -1.90 -1.47 15.25
CA CYS A 98 -2.46 -0.33 15.99
C CYS A 98 -1.68 0.01 17.26
N ARG A 99 -0.98 -0.96 17.87
CA ARG A 99 -0.11 -0.72 19.05
C ARG A 99 1.21 -0.05 18.70
N ILE A 100 1.58 0.06 17.43
CA ILE A 100 2.84 0.70 17.01
C ILE A 100 2.70 2.21 17.16
N GLN A 101 3.32 2.74 18.21
CA GLN A 101 3.44 4.17 18.43
C GLN A 101 4.66 4.68 17.66
N SER A 102 4.41 5.44 16.61
CA SER A 102 5.43 6.19 15.87
C SER A 102 5.04 7.66 15.88
N LEU A 103 5.99 8.57 16.11
CA LEU A 103 5.76 10.00 15.95
C LEU A 103 5.13 10.27 14.58
N GLU A 104 3.95 10.92 14.55
CA GLU A 104 3.14 11.05 13.33
C GLU A 104 3.91 11.68 12.16
N ASN A 105 4.82 12.60 12.48
CA ASN A 105 5.63 13.35 11.50
C ASN A 105 7.07 12.85 11.39
N SER A 106 7.41 11.70 11.98
CA SER A 106 8.75 11.15 11.83
C SER A 106 8.99 10.74 10.37
N PRO A 107 10.07 11.24 9.73
CA PRO A 107 10.39 10.85 8.38
C PRO A 107 10.66 9.35 8.31
N VAL A 108 10.26 8.74 7.18
CA VAL A 108 10.58 7.35 6.87
C VAL A 108 12.10 7.25 6.68
N ASN A 109 12.74 6.29 7.36
CA ASN A 109 14.19 6.11 7.20
C ASN A 109 14.50 5.48 5.83
N GLU A 110 15.76 5.52 5.42
CA GLU A 110 16.19 5.00 4.11
C GLU A 110 15.81 3.53 3.89
N GLN A 111 16.01 2.68 4.90
CA GLN A 111 15.64 1.26 4.84
C GLN A 111 14.14 1.07 4.56
N GLN A 112 13.30 1.73 5.36
CA GLN A 112 11.85 1.64 5.25
C GLN A 112 11.37 2.22 3.91
N LEU A 113 11.99 3.31 3.46
CA LEU A 113 11.67 3.93 2.17
C LEU A 113 11.98 2.99 1.02
N PHE A 114 13.12 2.30 1.07
CA PHE A 114 13.49 1.31 0.05
C PHE A 114 12.48 0.17 -0.02
N VAL A 115 12.07 -0.39 1.13
CA VAL A 115 11.06 -1.46 1.17
C VAL A 115 9.72 -0.96 0.61
N LEU A 116 9.26 0.21 1.02
CA LEU A 116 8.00 0.79 0.53
C LEU A 116 8.03 1.04 -0.98
N ARG A 117 9.15 1.53 -1.52
CA ARG A 117 9.35 1.71 -2.97
C ARG A 117 9.35 0.38 -3.70
N THR A 118 10.09 -0.61 -3.21
CA THR A 118 10.11 -1.97 -3.79
C THR A 118 8.68 -2.51 -3.91
N VAL A 119 7.88 -2.42 -2.85
CA VAL A 119 6.47 -2.86 -2.90
C VAL A 119 5.65 -2.04 -3.90
N TYR A 120 5.80 -0.71 -3.94
CA TYR A 120 5.04 0.16 -4.84
C TYR A 120 5.37 -0.07 -6.33
N ASP A 121 6.65 -0.19 -6.64
CA ASP A 121 7.18 -0.28 -8.00
C ASP A 121 7.01 -1.70 -8.55
N GLU A 122 7.29 -2.73 -7.74
CA GLU A 122 7.37 -4.12 -8.21
C GLU A 122 6.13 -4.96 -7.88
N ILE A 123 5.36 -4.61 -6.84
CA ILE A 123 4.26 -5.44 -6.34
C ILE A 123 2.90 -4.79 -6.56
N THR A 124 2.62 -3.67 -5.91
CA THR A 124 1.31 -3.01 -5.97
C THR A 124 1.37 -1.55 -5.53
N MET A 125 0.69 -0.71 -6.31
CA MET A 125 0.40 0.69 -5.92
C MET A 125 -0.81 0.81 -4.99
N TYR A 126 -1.59 -0.27 -4.86
CA TYR A 126 -2.87 -0.33 -4.17
C TYR A 126 -2.93 -1.52 -3.21
N PRO A 127 -2.01 -1.58 -2.22
CA PRO A 127 -2.02 -2.65 -1.24
C PRO A 127 -3.37 -2.72 -0.51
N THR A 128 -3.83 -3.92 -0.25
CA THR A 128 -5.04 -4.16 0.54
C THR A 128 -4.80 -3.80 2.01
N GLU A 129 -5.87 -3.66 2.78
CA GLU A 129 -5.77 -3.36 4.22
C GLU A 129 -4.89 -4.39 4.98
N PRO A 130 -5.03 -5.72 4.78
CA PRO A 130 -4.14 -6.70 5.41
C PRO A 130 -2.67 -6.51 5.04
N TRP A 131 -2.38 -6.15 3.78
CA TRP A 131 -1.01 -5.92 3.31
C TRP A 131 -0.41 -4.65 3.90
N LEU A 132 -1.21 -3.58 4.03
CA LEU A 132 -0.81 -2.37 4.75
C LEU A 132 -0.47 -2.65 6.22
N VAL A 133 -1.25 -3.51 6.88
CA VAL A 133 -1.00 -3.95 8.27
C VAL A 133 0.30 -4.73 8.38
N LEU A 134 0.55 -5.68 7.48
CA LEU A 134 1.81 -6.45 7.46
C LEU A 134 3.02 -5.52 7.27
N MET A 135 2.94 -4.56 6.33
CA MET A 135 3.98 -3.55 6.15
C MET A 135 4.21 -2.71 7.40
N ALA A 136 3.15 -2.24 8.06
CA ALA A 136 3.25 -1.47 9.30
C ALA A 136 4.03 -2.24 10.38
N ILE A 137 3.75 -3.53 10.54
CA ILE A 137 4.44 -4.41 11.49
C ILE A 137 5.92 -4.57 11.13
N VAL A 138 6.23 -4.96 9.88
CA VAL A 138 7.62 -5.25 9.47
C VAL A 138 8.49 -3.99 9.48
N LEU A 139 7.92 -2.84 9.13
CA LEU A 139 8.64 -1.56 9.09
C LEU A 139 8.69 -0.86 10.44
N HIS A 140 7.96 -1.34 11.44
CA HIS A 140 7.74 -0.67 12.72
C HIS A 140 7.26 0.78 12.54
N ARG A 141 6.26 0.95 11.67
CA ARG A 141 5.62 2.25 11.40
C ARG A 141 4.12 2.15 11.60
N SER A 142 3.50 3.26 12.03
CA SER A 142 2.04 3.27 12.17
C SER A 142 1.34 2.99 10.84
N LEU A 143 0.21 2.29 10.91
CA LEU A 143 -0.61 1.98 9.74
C LEU A 143 -1.02 3.24 8.97
N ARG A 144 -1.30 4.34 9.68
CA ARG A 144 -1.63 5.65 9.10
C ARG A 144 -0.50 6.17 8.22
N GLN A 145 0.75 6.10 8.69
CA GLN A 145 1.91 6.56 7.92
C GLN A 145 2.10 5.75 6.65
N VAL A 146 1.97 4.42 6.72
CA VAL A 146 2.07 3.55 5.54
C VAL A 146 0.97 3.90 4.52
N LYS A 147 -0.28 4.05 4.97
CA LYS A 147 -1.40 4.48 4.10
C LYS A 147 -1.14 5.81 3.42
N ASN A 148 -0.73 6.81 4.19
CA ASN A 148 -0.43 8.15 3.69
C ASN A 148 0.71 8.12 2.67
N TRP A 149 1.75 7.33 2.94
CA TRP A 149 2.87 7.18 2.00
C TRP A 149 2.41 6.66 0.64
N PHE A 150 1.63 5.57 0.60
CA PHE A 150 1.10 5.04 -0.66
C PHE A 150 0.15 6.03 -1.36
N SER A 151 -0.64 6.78 -0.60
CA SER A 151 -1.50 7.83 -1.14
C SER A 151 -0.68 8.93 -1.83
N ASN A 152 0.34 9.45 -1.14
CA ASN A 152 1.19 10.51 -1.66
C ASN A 152 1.98 10.04 -2.89
N GLN A 153 2.47 8.80 -2.90
CA GLN A 153 3.17 8.27 -4.07
C GLN A 153 2.26 8.19 -5.31
N ARG A 154 1.00 7.76 -5.16
CA ARG A 154 0.05 7.77 -6.29
C ARG A 154 -0.29 9.17 -6.78
N GLN A 155 -0.35 10.15 -5.89
CA GLN A 155 -0.57 11.55 -6.28
C GLN A 155 0.64 12.11 -7.03
N LYS A 156 1.86 11.76 -6.62
CA LYS A 156 3.10 12.24 -7.25
C LYS A 156 3.37 11.59 -8.62
N ASN A 157 3.22 10.28 -8.70
CA ASN A 157 3.67 9.50 -9.86
C ASN A 157 2.51 9.07 -10.78
N GLY A 158 1.27 9.39 -10.42
CA GLY A 158 0.07 8.98 -11.15
C GLY A 158 -0.34 7.52 -10.88
N ALA A 159 -1.34 7.05 -11.63
CA ALA A 159 -1.71 5.64 -11.68
C ALA A 159 -0.86 4.95 -12.75
N GLY A 160 -0.11 3.91 -12.39
CA GLY A 160 0.61 3.06 -13.32
C GLY A 160 -0.18 1.80 -13.68
N ASP A 161 0.38 0.99 -14.57
CA ASP A 161 -0.25 -0.25 -15.02
C ASP A 161 -0.42 -1.24 -13.87
N VAL A 162 -1.64 -1.77 -13.76
CA VAL A 162 -2.06 -2.75 -12.76
C VAL A 162 -2.94 -3.83 -13.37
N VAL A 163 -2.65 -5.08 -13.02
CA VAL A 163 -3.45 -6.26 -13.36
C VAL A 163 -4.32 -6.62 -12.16
N CYS A 164 -5.62 -6.82 -12.39
CA CYS A 164 -6.53 -7.29 -11.35
C CYS A 164 -6.49 -8.82 -11.26
N THR A 165 -6.13 -9.35 -10.10
CA THR A 165 -6.22 -10.79 -9.78
C THR A 165 -7.07 -11.02 -8.53
N GLN A 166 -7.27 -12.27 -8.13
CA GLN A 166 -7.98 -12.65 -6.91
C GLN A 166 -7.12 -13.55 -6.02
N THR A 167 -7.21 -13.34 -4.71
CA THR A 167 -6.63 -14.27 -3.72
C THR A 167 -7.44 -15.56 -3.65
N ASP A 168 -6.88 -16.57 -2.98
CA ASP A 168 -7.59 -17.81 -2.61
C ASP A 168 -8.87 -17.55 -1.77
N LEU A 169 -8.96 -16.38 -1.14
CA LEU A 169 -10.12 -15.94 -0.36
C LEU A 169 -11.19 -15.23 -1.20
N GLY A 170 -10.93 -15.00 -2.50
CA GLY A 170 -11.79 -14.26 -3.42
C GLY A 170 -11.64 -12.74 -3.32
N GLU A 171 -10.57 -12.24 -2.71
CA GLU A 171 -10.33 -10.81 -2.59
C GLU A 171 -9.61 -10.28 -3.83
N ARG A 172 -10.07 -9.15 -4.35
CA ARG A 172 -9.47 -8.51 -5.52
C ARG A 172 -8.15 -7.85 -5.14
N LEU A 173 -7.07 -8.27 -5.79
CA LEU A 173 -5.76 -7.64 -5.73
C LEU A 173 -5.49 -6.86 -7.02
N ARG A 174 -4.81 -5.72 -6.89
CA ARG A 174 -4.28 -4.95 -8.01
C ARG A 174 -2.77 -5.05 -7.96
N LEU A 175 -2.17 -5.81 -8.86
CA LEU A 175 -0.73 -6.09 -8.85
C LEU A 175 -0.05 -5.51 -10.08
N ARG A 176 1.25 -5.27 -9.99
CA ARG A 176 2.12 -4.96 -11.12
C ARG A 176 2.33 -6.21 -11.96
N THR A 177 2.64 -6.03 -13.25
CA THR A 177 2.94 -7.15 -14.16
C THR A 177 4.10 -8.00 -13.64
N SER A 178 5.15 -7.37 -13.13
CA SER A 178 6.30 -8.04 -12.50
C SER A 178 5.91 -8.97 -11.34
N ALA A 179 4.92 -8.60 -10.53
CA ALA A 179 4.46 -9.44 -9.44
C ALA A 179 3.61 -10.63 -9.90
N ILE A 180 2.88 -10.49 -11.00
CA ILE A 180 2.15 -11.61 -11.62
C ILE A 180 3.14 -12.61 -12.20
N GLU A 181 4.15 -12.12 -12.93
CA GLU A 181 5.21 -12.97 -13.51
C GLU A 181 6.01 -13.74 -12.45
N LEU A 182 6.17 -13.17 -11.26
CA LEU A 182 6.83 -13.84 -10.14
C LEU A 182 5.98 -14.95 -9.53
N CYS A 183 4.66 -14.73 -9.41
CA CYS A 183 3.74 -15.68 -8.78
C CYS A 183 2.29 -15.41 -9.19
N ASP A 184 1.60 -16.46 -9.65
CA ASP A 184 0.19 -16.37 -10.02
C ASP A 184 -0.75 -16.33 -8.81
N ARG A 185 -0.31 -16.84 -7.66
CA ARG A 185 -1.14 -17.06 -6.46
C ARG A 185 -0.65 -16.27 -5.26
N TRP A 186 -1.13 -15.03 -5.15
CA TRP A 186 -0.81 -14.15 -4.03
C TRP A 186 -1.71 -14.41 -2.83
N SER A 187 -1.08 -14.51 -1.66
CA SER A 187 -1.74 -14.65 -0.36
C SER A 187 -1.08 -13.70 0.66
N ASP A 188 -1.75 -13.46 1.80
CA ASP A 188 -1.21 -12.62 2.86
C ASP A 188 0.12 -13.17 3.41
N SER A 189 0.23 -14.50 3.59
CA SER A 189 1.46 -15.14 4.07
C SER A 189 2.60 -15.00 3.07
N PHE A 190 2.34 -15.22 1.78
CA PHE A 190 3.36 -15.08 0.75
C PHE A 190 3.85 -13.64 0.64
N PHE A 191 2.93 -12.68 0.70
CA PHE A 191 3.29 -11.27 0.73
C PHE A 191 4.12 -10.90 1.96
N GLU A 192 3.76 -11.41 3.14
CA GLU A 192 4.53 -11.21 4.38
C GLU A 192 5.97 -11.72 4.24
N GLU A 193 6.16 -12.93 3.70
CA GLU A 193 7.49 -13.52 3.45
C GLU A 193 8.33 -12.65 2.52
N ILE A 194 7.76 -12.19 1.40
CA ILE A 194 8.45 -11.30 0.47
C ILE A 194 8.91 -10.02 1.18
N ILE A 195 8.03 -9.37 1.94
CA ILE A 195 8.39 -8.13 2.64
C ILE A 195 9.45 -8.36 3.71
N MET A 196 9.39 -9.48 4.44
CA MET A 196 10.44 -9.84 5.39
C MET A 196 11.80 -10.04 4.70
N VAL A 197 11.83 -10.74 3.57
CA VAL A 197 13.06 -10.96 2.77
C VAL A 197 13.60 -9.64 2.24
N VAL A 198 12.76 -8.79 1.64
CA VAL A 198 13.16 -7.49 1.12
C VAL A 198 13.70 -6.60 2.23
N ASN A 199 13.01 -6.55 3.38
CA ASN A 199 13.44 -5.77 4.54
C ASN A 199 14.80 -6.26 5.08
N TYR A 200 14.98 -7.58 5.19
CA TYR A 200 16.23 -8.18 5.64
C TYR A 200 17.39 -7.87 4.67
N ARG A 201 17.19 -8.08 3.37
CA ARG A 201 18.19 -7.79 2.33
C ARG A 201 18.60 -6.32 2.33
N THR A 202 17.62 -5.42 2.44
CA THR A 202 17.86 -3.97 2.53
C THR A 202 18.67 -3.63 3.76
N LYS A 203 18.28 -4.15 4.94
CA LYS A 203 19.02 -3.93 6.19
C LYS A 203 20.48 -4.39 6.08
N ARG A 204 20.70 -5.58 5.52
CA ARG A 204 22.05 -6.14 5.34
C ARG A 204 22.89 -5.30 4.38
N ARG A 205 22.31 -4.88 3.26
CA ARG A 205 22.98 -3.99 2.30
C ARG A 205 23.42 -2.67 2.94
N LEU A 206 22.50 -1.98 3.63
CA LEU A 206 22.80 -0.71 4.29
C LEU A 206 23.85 -0.86 5.41
N GLN A 207 23.81 -1.96 6.16
CA GLN A 207 24.85 -2.25 7.16
C GLN A 207 26.23 -2.45 6.51
N TRP A 208 26.27 -3.18 5.40
CA TRP A 208 27.50 -3.42 4.65
C TRP A 208 28.08 -2.12 4.07
N GLU A 209 27.24 -1.28 3.48
CA GLU A 209 27.65 0.03 2.94
C GLU A 209 28.19 0.96 4.03
N ARG A 210 27.55 0.98 5.21
CA ARG A 210 28.04 1.73 6.37
C ARG A 210 29.41 1.22 6.86
N ALA A 211 29.60 -0.09 6.90
CA ALA A 211 30.90 -0.67 7.28
C ALA A 211 32.00 -0.31 6.27
N GLN A 212 31.71 -0.37 4.97
CA GLN A 212 32.66 0.05 3.94
C GLN A 212 33.00 1.54 4.01
N ALA A 213 32.01 2.40 4.27
CA ALA A 213 32.23 3.82 4.43
C ALA A 213 33.21 4.10 5.59
N MET A 214 33.03 3.44 6.74
CA MET A 214 33.94 3.59 7.88
C MET A 214 35.37 3.12 7.56
N ASN A 215 35.56 2.04 6.81
CA ASN A 215 36.89 1.54 6.44
C ASN A 215 37.64 2.49 5.48
N LYS A 216 36.94 3.27 4.65
CA LYS A 216 37.57 4.25 3.76
C LYS A 216 38.15 5.44 4.55
N PHE A 217 37.46 5.90 5.59
CA PHE A 217 37.93 6.99 6.43
C PHE A 217 39.17 6.64 7.25
N THR A 218 39.32 5.39 7.70
CA THR A 218 40.50 4.97 8.47
C THR A 218 41.76 4.79 7.62
N THR A 219 41.60 4.53 6.32
CA THR A 219 42.74 4.23 5.42
C THR A 219 43.36 5.49 4.79
N THR A 220 42.69 6.65 4.86
CA THR A 220 43.13 7.88 4.16
C THR A 220 44.07 8.76 5.01
N HIS A 221 44.45 8.31 6.21
CA HIS A 221 45.26 9.09 7.17
C HIS A 221 46.62 8.46 7.52
N PHE A 222 47.15 7.58 6.67
CA PHE A 222 48.51 7.06 6.80
C PHE A 222 49.31 7.25 5.50
#